data_AF-A0A1E3WAG0-F1
#
_entry.id   AF-A0A1E3WAG0-F1
#
_cell.length_a   1.000
_cell.length_b   1.000
_cell.length_c   1.000
_cell.angle_alpha   90.00
_cell.angle_beta   90.00
_cell.angle_gamma   90.00
#
_symmetry.space_group_name_H-M   'P 1'
#
loop_
_entity.id
_entity.type
_entity.pdbx_description
1 polymer ?
#
loop_
_entity_poly.entity_id
_entity_poly.type
_entity_poly.pdbx_seq_one_letter_code
_entity_poly.pdbx_strand_id
1 'polypeptide(L)'
;MPVKRRAHKRRVDPRAELEAWSSWFESGVAFDGDLIDLGLANDADDVFKAVAKDAWKRLGELFLESWTPDNVRETPWAQEQFGEPKCQ
;
A
#
# COMPACT_ATOMS: atom_id res chain seq x y z
N MET A 1 16.37 -25.22 -5.93
CA MET A 1 17.12 -24.35 -5.01
C MET A 1 16.16 -23.30 -4.46
N PRO A 2 15.89 -23.21 -3.15
CA PRO A 2 15.07 -22.13 -2.61
C PRO A 2 15.93 -20.88 -2.50
N VAL A 3 15.62 -19.86 -3.30
CA VAL A 3 16.32 -18.57 -3.24
C VAL A 3 15.88 -17.90 -1.94
N LYS A 4 16.72 -17.94 -0.90
CA LYS A 4 16.54 -17.12 0.29
C LYS A 4 16.64 -15.66 -0.14
N ARG A 5 15.50 -15.02 -0.43
CA ARG A 5 15.41 -13.59 -0.68
C ARG A 5 15.86 -12.89 0.60
N ARG A 6 17.08 -12.32 0.57
CA ARG A 6 17.56 -11.46 1.64
C ARG A 6 16.58 -10.29 1.70
N ALA A 7 15.82 -10.21 2.79
CA ALA A 7 15.13 -9.00 3.21
C ALA A 7 16.20 -7.92 3.42
N HIS A 8 16.57 -7.29 2.31
CA HIS A 8 17.52 -6.22 2.34
C HIS A 8 16.73 -5.06 2.93
N LYS A 9 17.17 -4.64 4.12
CA LYS A 9 16.80 -3.39 4.78
C LYS A 9 17.22 -2.21 3.89
N ARG A 10 16.69 -2.15 2.67
CA ARG A 10 16.80 -1.05 1.75
C ARG A 10 15.83 -0.02 2.28
N ARG A 11 16.30 1.21 2.40
CA ARG A 11 15.43 2.36 2.39
C ARG A 11 14.62 2.22 1.10
N VAL A 12 13.43 1.65 1.18
CA VAL A 12 12.54 1.55 0.02
C VAL A 12 12.35 2.99 -0.42
N ASP A 13 12.59 3.25 -1.70
CA ASP A 13 12.37 4.58 -2.24
C ASP A 13 10.89 4.93 -1.96
N PRO A 14 10.57 6.08 -1.35
CA PRO A 14 9.19 6.43 -1.04
C PRO A 14 8.26 6.34 -2.27
N ARG A 15 8.81 6.52 -3.48
CA ARG A 15 8.07 6.31 -4.73
C ARG A 15 7.81 4.84 -5.04
N ALA A 16 8.78 3.97 -4.83
CA ALA A 16 8.61 2.53 -5.03
C ALA A 16 7.64 1.94 -3.99
N GLU A 17 7.67 2.46 -2.75
CA GLU A 17 6.68 2.12 -1.73
C GLU A 17 5.28 2.58 -2.15
N LEU A 18 5.14 3.84 -2.60
CA LEU A 18 3.85 4.37 -3.08
C LEU A 18 3.31 3.59 -4.28
N GLU A 19 4.16 3.22 -5.24
CA GLU A 19 3.76 2.40 -6.39
C GLU A 19 3.25 1.02 -5.95
N ALA A 20 3.96 0.35 -5.04
CA ALA A 20 3.52 -0.95 -4.49
C ALA A 20 2.19 -0.84 -3.72
N TRP A 21 1.99 0.25 -2.97
CA TRP A 21 0.74 0.50 -2.26
C TRP A 21 -0.39 1.02 -3.16
N SER A 22 -0.09 1.62 -4.31
CA SER A 22 -1.08 2.27 -5.19
C SER A 22 -2.16 1.30 -5.66
N SER A 23 -1.76 0.11 -6.11
CA SER A 23 -2.69 -0.94 -6.55
C SER A 23 -3.60 -1.41 -5.40
N TRP A 24 -3.04 -1.47 -4.20
CA TRP A 24 -3.79 -1.82 -3.01
C TRP A 24 -4.76 -0.71 -2.58
N PHE A 25 -4.31 0.55 -2.59
CA PHE A 25 -5.15 1.69 -2.24
C PHE A 25 -6.31 1.87 -3.23
N GLU A 26 -6.08 1.63 -4.51
CA GLU A 26 -7.07 1.75 -5.56
C GLU A 26 -8.13 0.65 -5.50
N SER A 27 -7.68 -0.62 -5.42
CA SER A 27 -8.54 -1.78 -5.65
C SER A 27 -8.88 -2.59 -4.39
N GLY A 28 -8.10 -2.45 -3.31
CA GLY A 28 -8.13 -3.32 -2.13
C GLY A 28 -7.48 -4.68 -2.34
N VAL A 29 -6.97 -4.95 -3.54
CA VAL A 29 -6.24 -6.16 -3.90
C VAL A 29 -4.77 -5.81 -4.00
N ALA A 30 -3.95 -6.50 -3.22
CA ALA A 30 -2.51 -6.35 -3.31
C ALA A 30 -2.02 -7.40 -4.28
N PHE A 31 -1.07 -7.03 -5.14
CA PHE A 31 -0.15 -8.02 -5.65
C PHE A 31 0.83 -8.30 -4.52
N ASP A 32 0.41 -9.17 -3.59
CA ASP A 32 1.09 -9.44 -2.31
C ASP A 32 2.59 -9.73 -2.49
N GLY A 33 2.96 -10.27 -3.66
CA GLY A 33 4.35 -10.51 -4.05
C GLY A 33 5.26 -9.28 -3.93
N ASP A 34 4.80 -8.08 -4.33
CA ASP A 34 5.64 -6.88 -4.31
C ASP A 34 5.76 -6.30 -2.89
N LEU A 35 4.68 -6.30 -2.11
CA LEU A 35 4.68 -5.81 -0.73
C LEU A 35 5.43 -6.76 0.21
N ILE A 36 5.31 -8.07 0.02
CA ILE A 36 6.10 -9.09 0.74
C ILE A 36 7.57 -9.01 0.33
N ASP A 37 7.87 -8.83 -0.97
CA ASP A 37 9.26 -8.70 -1.44
C ASP A 37 9.94 -7.42 -0.93
N LEU A 38 9.17 -6.35 -0.72
CA LEU A 38 9.63 -5.11 -0.07
C LEU A 38 9.71 -5.23 1.47
N GLY A 39 9.20 -6.31 2.06
CA GLY A 39 9.14 -6.51 3.51
C GLY A 39 8.16 -5.57 4.21
N LEU A 40 7.19 -5.03 3.46
CA LEU A 40 6.13 -4.15 3.94
C LEU A 40 4.88 -4.93 4.37
N ALA A 41 4.78 -6.20 4.01
CA ALA A 41 3.67 -7.08 4.31
C ALA A 41 4.15 -8.46 4.77
N ASN A 42 3.29 -9.17 5.49
CA ASN A 42 3.41 -10.60 5.78
C ASN A 42 2.11 -11.29 5.31
N ASP A 43 2.17 -12.61 5.10
CA ASP A 43 1.01 -13.45 4.72
C ASP A 43 -0.15 -13.44 5.73
N ALA A 44 0.03 -12.84 6.91
CA ALA A 44 -1.03 -12.71 7.91
C ALA A 44 -1.89 -11.46 7.61
N ASP A 45 -3.10 -11.69 7.10
CA ASP A 45 -4.10 -10.66 6.73
C ASP A 45 -4.32 -9.57 7.79
N ASP A 46 -4.33 -9.92 9.07
CA ASP A 46 -4.54 -8.95 10.16
C ASP A 46 -3.36 -8.00 10.35
N VAL A 47 -2.14 -8.52 10.19
CA VAL A 47 -0.91 -7.71 10.24
C VAL A 47 -0.84 -6.82 9.00
N PHE A 48 -1.22 -7.38 7.85
CA PHE A 48 -1.26 -6.66 6.59
C PHE A 48 -2.19 -5.44 6.66
N LYS A 49 -3.43 -5.59 7.15
CA LYS A 49 -4.38 -4.47 7.33
C LYS A 49 -3.83 -3.39 8.26
N ALA A 50 -3.15 -3.77 9.34
CA ALA A 50 -2.55 -2.80 10.26
C ALA A 50 -1.43 -2.00 9.58
N VAL A 51 -0.52 -2.67 8.85
CA VAL A 51 0.55 -2.01 8.12
C VAL A 51 -0.01 -1.14 6.99
N ALA A 52 -1.04 -1.61 6.31
CA ALA A 52 -1.68 -0.89 5.24
C ALA A 52 -2.40 0.38 5.72
N LYS A 53 -3.01 0.34 6.91
CA LYS A 53 -3.56 1.53 7.56
C LYS A 53 -2.46 2.55 7.91
N ASP A 54 -1.31 2.09 8.41
CA ASP A 54 -0.16 2.96 8.67
C ASP A 54 0.45 3.54 7.38
N ALA A 55 0.51 2.75 6.32
CA ALA A 55 0.95 3.20 5.00
C ALA A 55 -0.03 4.24 4.42
N TRP A 56 -1.35 4.01 4.54
CA TRP A 56 -2.38 4.95 4.11
C TRP A 56 -2.25 6.30 4.82
N LYS A 57 -1.95 6.31 6.12
CA LYS A 57 -1.68 7.55 6.87
C LYS A 57 -0.47 8.34 6.38
N ARG A 58 0.55 7.66 5.84
CA ARG A 58 1.82 8.28 5.41
C ARG A 58 1.82 8.66 3.93
N LEU A 59 1.24 7.81 3.10
CA LEU A 59 1.32 7.86 1.64
C LEU A 59 -0.03 8.15 0.99
N GLY A 60 -1.14 8.03 1.72
CA GLY A 60 -2.48 8.26 1.19
C GLY A 60 -2.67 9.67 0.66
N GLU A 61 -2.05 10.68 1.27
CA GLU A 61 -2.09 12.06 0.76
C GLU A 61 -1.34 12.19 -0.58
N LEU A 62 -0.12 11.67 -0.66
CA LEU A 62 0.65 11.65 -1.91
C LEU A 62 -0.04 10.82 -3.00
N PHE A 63 -0.68 9.72 -2.62
CA PHE A 63 -1.48 8.91 -3.52
C PHE A 63 -2.65 9.74 -4.05
N LEU A 64 -3.45 10.37 -3.19
CA LEU A 64 -4.58 11.21 -3.59
C LEU A 64 -4.17 12.43 -4.42
N GLU A 65 -2.98 13.00 -4.19
CA GLU A 65 -2.43 14.07 -5.04
C GLU A 65 -2.15 13.60 -6.48
N SER A 66 -1.70 12.35 -6.64
CA SER A 66 -1.39 11.75 -7.94
C SER A 66 -2.56 10.99 -8.57
N TRP A 67 -3.52 10.57 -7.75
CA TRP A 67 -4.64 9.72 -8.13
C TRP A 67 -5.77 10.59 -8.67
N THR A 68 -6.21 10.28 -9.88
CA THR A 68 -7.34 10.95 -10.51
C THR A 68 -8.55 10.03 -10.49
N PRO A 69 -9.71 10.47 -9.98
CA PRO A 69 -10.94 9.70 -10.08
C PRO A 69 -11.27 9.44 -11.56
N ASP A 70 -11.67 8.20 -11.86
CA ASP A 70 -12.14 7.78 -13.19
C ASP A 70 -13.62 7.40 -13.11
N ASN A 71 -14.25 7.15 -14.26
CA ASN A 71 -15.65 6.79 -14.41
C ASN A 71 -16.05 5.50 -13.66
N VAL A 72 -15.07 4.74 -13.16
CA VAL A 72 -15.26 3.50 -12.41
C VAL A 72 -15.37 3.75 -10.90
N ARG A 73 -14.61 4.70 -10.35
CA ARG A 73 -14.55 4.99 -8.91
C ARG A 73 -14.23 6.47 -8.66
N GLU A 74 -15.14 7.15 -7.96
CA GLU A 74 -14.94 8.54 -7.49
C GLU A 74 -14.03 8.62 -6.25
N THR A 75 -13.91 7.52 -5.49
CA THR A 75 -13.00 7.42 -4.34
C THR A 75 -12.23 6.10 -4.38
N PRO A 76 -10.95 6.10 -3.96
CA PRO A 76 -10.15 4.88 -3.91
C PRO A 76 -10.61 3.99 -2.75
N TRP A 77 -10.46 2.68 -2.90
CA TRP A 77 -10.92 1.69 -1.93
C TRP A 77 -10.36 1.93 -0.52
N ALA A 78 -9.10 2.35 -0.40
CA ALA A 78 -8.50 2.64 0.90
C ALA A 78 -9.18 3.83 1.61
N GLN A 79 -9.69 4.81 0.86
CA GLN A 79 -10.47 5.89 1.45
C GLN A 79 -11.84 5.41 1.93
N GLU A 80 -12.49 4.50 1.19
CA GLU A 80 -13.76 3.90 1.62
C GLU A 80 -13.61 3.04 2.88
N GLN A 81 -12.49 2.32 3.02
CA GLN A 81 -12.26 1.41 4.14
C GLN A 81 -11.67 2.08 5.39
N PHE A 82 -10.67 2.95 5.20
CA PHE A 82 -9.95 3.58 6.30
C PHE A 82 -10.38 5.02 6.56
N GLY A 83 -11.15 5.62 5.65
CA GLY A 83 -11.49 7.03 5.67
C GLY A 83 -10.39 7.91 5.09
N GLU A 84 -10.52 9.23 5.30
CA GLU A 84 -9.50 10.19 4.91
C GLU A 84 -8.16 9.88 5.60
N PRO A 85 -7.02 9.99 4.90
CA PRO A 85 -5.71 9.75 5.50
C PRO A 85 -5.40 10.72 6.65
N LYS A 86 -6.07 11.89 6.69
CA LYS A 86 -6.06 12.86 7.79
C LYS A 86 -7.14 12.55 8.83
N CYS A 87 -7.00 11.45 9.55
CA CYS A 87 -7.66 11.30 10.85
C CYS A 87 -6.57 11.27 11.93
N GLN A 88 -6.31 12.48 12.44
CA GLN A 88 -5.49 12.75 13.62
C GLN A 88 -6.16 12.19 14.88
#